data_AF-A0A1B7Y7Z4-F1
#
_entry.id   AF-A0A1B7Y7Z4-F1
#
_cell.length_a   1.000
_cell.length_b   1.000
_cell.length_c   1.000
_cell.angle_alpha   90.00
_cell.angle_beta   90.00
_cell.angle_gamma   90.00
#
_symmetry.space_group_name_H-M   'P 1'
#
loop_
_entity.id
_entity.type
_entity.pdbx_description
1 polymer ?
#
loop_
_entity_poly.entity_id
_entity_poly.type
_entity_poly.pdbx_seq_one_letter_code
_entity_poly.pdbx_strand_id
1 'polypeptide(L)'
;MSRAMGLEGALDVETLLGVAHPVPVVAWNVGGRPPFQPSSNKDQNSNEPYLEWLHHLAALDDAALPRVVSVSYADEEQTVPPRYAARVCEAFAQLGARGVSVIVASGDEGVGKEGKCVSNDGADTPRFMPAFPASCPYVTAVGGTRHFDPVMAGFDARGGFSTEHADNKAYGSINVLGGGFSNYFPRPRYQEPAVAAYVAGLNTTHGGLYNPQGRGIPDVAAMAYHFPVVWNGTSHLLDGTSASAPTFAAIIALINDALLAEGRPSLGFLNPWLYSSALPGLRDVTIGSNRGCGTMGFPAVEGWDAATGLGTPWFPVLKHLALRDAFRWDHPWYVADLA
;
A
#
# COMPACT_ATOMS: atom_id res chain seq x y z
N MET A 1 1.17 -0.33 30.37
CA MET A 1 1.45 -0.78 28.99
C MET A 1 0.12 -0.90 28.26
N SER A 2 0.02 -0.34 27.05
CA SER A 2 -1.22 -0.36 26.26
C SER A 2 -1.72 -1.79 26.06
N ARG A 3 -3.03 -2.02 26.22
CA ARG A 3 -3.70 -3.33 26.08
C ARG A 3 -3.66 -3.92 24.66
N ALA A 4 -3.02 -3.27 23.69
CA ALA A 4 -2.94 -3.72 22.29
C ALA A 4 -1.50 -3.77 21.74
N MET A 5 -0.47 -3.58 22.58
CA MET A 5 0.92 -3.62 22.13
C MET A 5 1.27 -4.99 21.53
N GLY A 6 1.66 -5.02 20.27
CA GLY A 6 2.03 -6.24 19.54
C GLY A 6 0.87 -6.96 18.85
N LEU A 7 -0.36 -6.44 18.91
CA LEU A 7 -1.49 -7.00 18.15
C LEU A 7 -1.27 -6.88 16.64
N GLU A 8 -0.77 -5.73 16.19
CA GLU A 8 -0.40 -5.47 14.80
C GLU A 8 0.69 -6.44 14.31
N GLY A 9 1.77 -6.59 15.08
CA GLY A 9 2.83 -7.53 14.73
C GLY A 9 2.36 -9.00 14.71
N ALA A 10 1.35 -9.36 15.51
CA ALA A 10 0.73 -10.68 15.44
C ALA A 10 -0.09 -10.86 14.15
N LEU A 11 -0.88 -9.86 13.76
CA LEU A 11 -1.59 -9.84 12.47
C LEU A 11 -0.62 -10.06 11.30
N ASP A 12 0.47 -9.28 11.25
CA ASP A 12 1.46 -9.35 10.19
C ASP A 12 2.08 -10.74 10.09
N VAL A 13 2.61 -11.26 11.20
CA VAL A 13 3.34 -12.54 11.23
C VAL A 13 2.41 -13.73 11.01
N GLU A 14 1.23 -13.75 11.65
CA GLU A 14 0.24 -14.83 11.44
C GLU A 14 -0.26 -14.85 10.00
N THR A 15 -0.45 -13.69 9.36
CA THR A 15 -0.85 -13.60 7.96
C THR A 15 0.24 -14.14 7.03
N LEU A 16 1.50 -13.70 7.22
CA LEU A 16 2.63 -14.18 6.42
C LEU A 16 2.81 -15.70 6.54
N LEU A 17 2.79 -16.22 7.76
CA LEU A 17 2.93 -17.66 8.02
C LEU A 17 1.73 -18.46 7.50
N GLY A 18 0.51 -17.95 7.70
CA GLY A 18 -0.71 -18.64 7.26
C GLY A 18 -0.81 -18.82 5.75
N VAL A 19 -0.20 -17.92 4.97
CA VAL A 19 -0.23 -17.96 3.51
C VAL A 19 1.02 -18.61 2.90
N ALA A 20 2.22 -18.31 3.41
CA ALA A 20 3.49 -18.67 2.74
C ALA A 20 4.34 -19.71 3.48
N HIS A 21 3.85 -20.39 4.52
CA HIS A 21 4.61 -21.46 5.17
C HIS A 21 5.08 -22.53 4.15
N PRO A 22 6.36 -22.99 4.17
CA PRO A 22 7.39 -22.78 5.20
C PRO A 22 8.43 -21.68 4.89
N VAL A 23 8.12 -20.67 4.07
CA VAL A 23 9.06 -19.57 3.78
C VAL A 23 9.52 -18.90 5.10
N PRO A 24 10.84 -18.71 5.33
CA PRO A 24 11.34 -18.08 6.55
C PRO A 24 10.84 -16.64 6.74
N VAL A 25 10.40 -16.31 7.95
CA VAL A 25 9.93 -14.96 8.33
C VAL A 25 10.88 -14.36 9.36
N VAL A 26 11.28 -13.11 9.11
CA VAL A 26 12.05 -12.27 10.05
C VAL A 26 11.22 -11.03 10.35
N ALA A 27 11.09 -10.69 11.62
CA ALA A 27 10.39 -9.49 12.08
C ALA A 27 11.39 -8.52 12.73
N TRP A 28 11.28 -7.24 12.41
CA TRP A 28 12.07 -6.17 13.00
C TRP A 28 11.19 -5.25 13.84
N ASN A 29 11.61 -4.98 15.07
CA ASN A 29 11.06 -3.92 15.90
C ASN A 29 12.04 -2.76 15.91
N VAL A 30 11.64 -1.61 15.40
CA VAL A 30 12.53 -0.48 15.14
C VAL A 30 12.15 0.65 16.08
N GLY A 31 13.07 1.00 16.99
CA GLY A 31 12.90 2.15 17.85
C GLY A 31 13.39 3.42 17.17
N GLY A 32 12.75 4.55 17.41
CA GLY A 32 13.19 5.84 16.89
C GLY A 32 12.07 6.88 16.87
N ARG A 33 12.43 8.11 16.52
CA ARG A 33 11.48 9.18 16.20
C ARG A 33 12.01 9.93 14.98
N PRO A 34 11.35 9.84 13.82
CA PRO A 34 11.78 10.55 12.63
C PRO A 34 11.46 12.05 12.74
N PRO A 35 11.98 12.88 11.82
CA PRO A 35 11.48 14.23 11.60
C PRO A 35 9.96 14.24 11.35
N PHE A 36 9.27 15.27 11.83
CA PHE A 36 7.80 15.34 11.82
C PHE A 36 7.32 16.78 11.66
N GLN A 37 6.23 16.93 10.91
CA GLN A 37 5.45 18.15 10.79
C GLN A 37 4.02 17.86 11.27
N PRO A 38 3.51 18.53 12.31
CA PRO A 38 2.14 18.32 12.76
C PRO A 38 1.11 18.58 11.64
N SER A 39 -0.03 17.91 11.72
CA SER A 39 -1.22 18.20 10.93
C SER A 39 -2.44 18.31 11.85
N SER A 40 -3.60 18.68 11.29
CA SER A 40 -4.84 18.74 12.06
C SER A 40 -5.29 17.37 12.60
N ASN A 41 -4.83 16.29 11.95
CA ASN A 41 -5.13 14.90 12.30
C ASN A 41 -4.07 14.31 13.24
N LYS A 42 -2.79 14.64 13.04
CA LYS A 42 -1.65 14.11 13.79
C LYS A 42 -0.88 15.26 14.44
N ASP A 43 -1.09 15.49 15.74
CA ASP A 43 -0.44 16.55 16.52
C ASP A 43 0.81 16.06 17.28
N GLN A 44 0.93 14.75 17.45
CA GLN A 44 2.08 14.08 18.07
C GLN A 44 2.87 13.30 17.03
N ASN A 45 4.19 13.24 17.22
CA ASN A 45 5.05 12.47 16.34
C ASN A 45 4.90 10.96 16.61
N SER A 46 4.01 10.35 15.85
CA SER A 46 3.87 8.91 15.70
C SER A 46 4.41 8.41 14.35
N ASN A 47 5.17 9.26 13.63
CA ASN A 47 5.69 8.87 12.33
C ASN A 47 6.73 7.77 12.48
N GLU A 48 6.84 6.92 11.47
CA GLU A 48 7.71 5.75 11.55
C GLU A 48 9.17 6.07 11.19
N PRO A 49 10.14 5.55 11.96
CA PRO A 49 11.58 5.79 11.75
C PRO A 49 12.15 4.95 10.59
N TYR A 50 11.54 5.01 9.40
CA TYR A 50 11.93 4.19 8.23
C TYR A 50 13.43 4.20 7.92
N LEU A 51 14.12 5.34 8.06
CA LEU A 51 15.56 5.40 7.75
C LEU A 51 16.42 4.54 8.66
N GLU A 52 16.10 4.40 9.95
CA GLU A 52 16.88 3.56 10.87
C GLU A 52 16.87 2.10 10.40
N TRP A 53 15.70 1.64 10.00
CA TRP A 53 15.51 0.31 9.45
C TRP A 53 16.14 0.13 8.07
N LEU A 54 15.95 1.10 7.17
CA LEU A 54 16.52 1.06 5.82
C LEU A 54 18.04 1.12 5.84
N HIS A 55 18.65 1.85 6.78
CA HIS A 55 20.10 1.84 6.99
C HIS A 55 20.61 0.47 7.42
N HIS A 56 19.89 -0.21 8.32
CA HIS A 56 20.22 -1.59 8.67
C HIS A 56 20.17 -2.53 7.45
N LEU A 57 19.08 -2.51 6.69
CA LEU A 57 18.95 -3.35 5.50
C LEU A 57 20.00 -3.03 4.42
N ALA A 58 20.30 -1.76 4.20
CA ALA A 58 21.32 -1.34 3.25
C ALA A 58 22.72 -1.87 3.62
N ALA A 59 23.00 -2.08 4.90
CA ALA A 59 24.26 -2.61 5.39
C ALA A 59 24.38 -4.14 5.31
N LEU A 60 23.29 -4.87 5.08
CA LEU A 60 23.33 -6.32 4.88
C LEU A 60 23.89 -6.67 3.51
N ASP A 61 24.57 -7.82 3.39
CA ASP A 61 24.94 -8.41 2.11
C ASP A 61 23.71 -8.95 1.35
N ASP A 62 23.80 -9.09 0.02
CA ASP A 62 22.69 -9.56 -0.82
C ASP A 62 22.15 -10.95 -0.44
N ALA A 63 22.99 -11.79 0.17
CA ALA A 63 22.61 -13.12 0.64
C ALA A 63 21.81 -13.08 1.96
N ALA A 64 21.97 -12.01 2.75
CA ALA A 64 21.28 -11.81 4.02
C ALA A 64 20.01 -10.96 3.87
N LEU A 65 19.82 -10.29 2.72
CA LEU A 65 18.61 -9.53 2.44
C LEU A 65 17.38 -10.45 2.26
N PRO A 66 16.22 -10.11 2.86
CA PRO A 66 14.96 -10.76 2.51
C PRO A 66 14.61 -10.45 1.05
N ARG A 67 13.98 -11.39 0.35
CA ARG A 67 13.51 -11.16 -1.05
C ARG A 67 12.19 -10.39 -1.12
N VAL A 68 11.45 -10.37 -0.02
CA VAL A 68 10.18 -9.65 0.12
C VAL A 68 10.12 -9.03 1.50
N VAL A 69 9.64 -7.80 1.58
CA VAL A 69 9.45 -7.03 2.79
C VAL A 69 8.01 -6.51 2.81
N SER A 70 7.31 -6.74 3.92
CA SER A 70 6.00 -6.17 4.19
C SER A 70 6.10 -5.07 5.24
N VAL A 71 5.45 -3.94 5.01
CA VAL A 71 5.37 -2.81 5.94
C VAL A 71 3.89 -2.43 6.11
N SER A 72 3.33 -2.71 7.28
CA SER A 72 1.94 -2.43 7.62
C SER A 72 1.73 -1.08 8.32
N TYR A 73 2.77 -0.23 8.35
CA TYR A 73 2.72 1.09 8.97
C TYR A 73 2.82 2.18 7.91
N ALA A 74 1.95 3.19 8.02
CA ALA A 74 1.94 4.35 7.15
C ALA A 74 1.60 5.63 7.91
N ASP A 75 2.24 6.71 7.49
CA ASP A 75 2.09 8.06 7.98
C ASP A 75 1.23 8.88 7.01
N GLU A 76 0.58 9.92 7.51
CA GLU A 76 -0.02 10.93 6.63
C GLU A 76 1.11 11.66 5.86
N GLU A 77 1.08 11.69 4.53
CA GLU A 77 2.24 12.14 3.73
C GLU A 77 2.72 13.54 4.15
N GLN A 78 1.79 14.47 4.44
CA GLN A 78 2.13 15.83 4.84
C GLN A 78 2.82 15.94 6.20
N THR A 79 2.74 14.92 7.06
CA THR A 79 3.43 14.92 8.35
C THR A 79 4.89 14.52 8.21
N VAL A 80 5.25 13.86 7.11
CA VAL A 80 6.61 13.45 6.80
C VAL A 80 7.32 14.59 6.06
N PRO A 81 8.45 15.13 6.56
CA PRO A 81 9.16 16.18 5.84
C PRO A 81 9.57 15.74 4.42
N PRO A 82 9.31 16.55 3.37
CA PRO A 82 9.54 16.13 1.98
C PRO A 82 10.95 15.60 1.68
N ARG A 83 11.98 16.20 2.30
CA ARG A 83 13.37 15.74 2.17
C ARG A 83 13.60 14.37 2.80
N TYR A 84 12.96 14.10 3.93
CA TYR A 84 13.02 12.78 4.58
C TYR A 84 12.27 11.74 3.74
N ALA A 85 11.07 12.08 3.24
CA ALA A 85 10.29 11.21 2.36
C ALA A 85 11.08 10.85 1.08
N ALA A 86 11.71 11.83 0.44
CA ALA A 86 12.57 11.60 -0.73
C ALA A 86 13.74 10.65 -0.40
N ARG A 87 14.43 10.87 0.73
CA ARG A 87 15.56 10.03 1.16
C ARG A 87 15.14 8.59 1.45
N VAL A 88 13.99 8.40 2.10
CA VAL A 88 13.41 7.08 2.35
C VAL A 88 13.05 6.39 1.02
N CYS A 89 12.46 7.12 0.07
CA CYS A 89 12.16 6.59 -1.25
C CYS A 89 13.40 6.16 -2.04
N GLU A 90 14.48 6.94 -2.01
CA GLU A 90 15.76 6.56 -2.63
C GLU A 90 16.31 5.26 -2.02
N ALA A 91 16.15 5.06 -0.71
CA ALA A 91 16.58 3.83 -0.04
C ALA A 91 15.68 2.64 -0.42
N PHE A 92 14.37 2.83 -0.59
CA PHE A 92 13.50 1.80 -1.17
C PHE A 92 13.88 1.44 -2.60
N ALA A 93 14.24 2.42 -3.42
CA ALA A 93 14.74 2.19 -4.78
C ALA A 93 16.02 1.33 -4.76
N GLN A 94 16.94 1.59 -3.83
CA GLN A 94 18.15 0.78 -3.65
C GLN A 94 17.85 -0.66 -3.25
N LEU A 95 16.88 -0.89 -2.36
CA LEU A 95 16.44 -2.26 -2.02
C LEU A 95 15.81 -2.96 -3.23
N GLY A 96 14.96 -2.26 -3.98
CA GLY A 96 14.40 -2.74 -5.24
C GLY A 96 15.50 -3.19 -6.21
N ALA A 97 16.53 -2.35 -6.38
CA ALA A 97 17.72 -2.62 -7.21
C ALA A 97 18.47 -3.88 -6.81
N ARG A 98 18.43 -4.24 -5.52
CA ARG A 98 19.05 -5.45 -4.94
C ARG A 98 18.11 -6.66 -4.95
N GLY A 99 16.98 -6.60 -5.67
CA GLY A 99 16.07 -7.72 -5.86
C GLY A 99 15.08 -7.91 -4.70
N VAL A 100 14.86 -6.89 -3.87
CA VAL A 100 13.87 -6.92 -2.78
C VAL A 100 12.54 -6.32 -3.24
N SER A 101 11.45 -7.05 -3.05
CA SER A 101 10.09 -6.52 -3.22
C SER A 101 9.64 -5.81 -1.94
N VAL A 102 9.40 -4.50 -2.01
CA VAL A 102 8.93 -3.69 -0.87
C VAL A 102 7.44 -3.44 -1.01
N ILE A 103 6.67 -3.94 -0.04
CA ILE A 103 5.20 -3.97 -0.08
C ILE A 103 4.68 -3.20 1.14
N VAL A 104 3.78 -2.26 0.90
CA VAL A 104 3.36 -1.28 1.91
C VAL A 104 1.84 -1.18 1.96
N ALA A 105 1.26 -1.17 3.16
CA ALA A 105 -0.16 -0.89 3.36
C ALA A 105 -0.53 0.54 2.90
N SER A 106 -1.65 0.71 2.18
CA SER A 106 -2.05 2.02 1.67
C SER A 106 -2.70 2.95 2.71
N GLY A 107 -2.98 2.44 3.91
CA GLY A 107 -3.63 3.16 5.00
C GLY A 107 -5.11 2.77 5.15
N ASP A 108 -5.76 3.25 6.21
CA ASP A 108 -7.13 2.83 6.58
C ASP A 108 -8.09 4.02 6.74
N GLU A 109 -7.67 5.23 6.33
CA GLU A 109 -8.49 6.44 6.48
C GLU A 109 -9.21 6.83 5.18
N GLY A 110 -9.27 5.96 4.16
CA GLY A 110 -9.83 6.25 2.84
C GLY A 110 -9.02 7.33 2.12
N VAL A 111 -9.68 8.39 1.66
CA VAL A 111 -8.99 9.61 1.18
C VAL A 111 -8.54 10.55 2.32
N GLY A 112 -8.82 10.21 3.58
CA GLY A 112 -8.44 10.94 4.78
C GLY A 112 -9.56 11.02 5.81
N LYS A 113 -9.20 11.30 7.07
CA LYS A 113 -10.15 11.38 8.18
C LYS A 113 -11.10 12.57 8.08
N GLU A 114 -12.39 12.33 8.35
CA GLU A 114 -13.42 13.37 8.33
C GLU A 114 -13.07 14.57 9.22
N GLY A 115 -13.29 15.77 8.70
CA GLY A 115 -13.00 17.04 9.38
C GLY A 115 -11.52 17.37 9.55
N LYS A 116 -10.59 16.54 9.05
CA LYS A 116 -9.13 16.72 9.20
C LYS A 116 -8.37 16.90 7.88
N CYS A 117 -9.09 16.97 6.77
CA CYS A 117 -8.52 16.98 5.43
C CYS A 117 -8.16 18.39 4.94
N VAL A 118 -7.17 19.00 5.59
CA VAL A 118 -6.62 20.33 5.27
C VAL A 118 -5.09 20.34 5.25
N SER A 119 -4.50 21.27 4.49
CA SER A 119 -3.06 21.48 4.46
C SER A 119 -2.49 21.90 5.81
N ASN A 120 -1.27 21.46 6.11
CA ASN A 120 -0.53 21.81 7.32
C ASN A 120 0.49 22.95 7.13
N ASP A 121 0.33 23.75 6.08
CA ASP A 121 1.16 24.92 5.75
C ASP A 121 0.62 26.23 6.35
N GLY A 122 -0.41 26.15 7.20
CA GLY A 122 -1.10 27.29 7.80
C GLY A 122 -2.16 27.94 6.91
N ALA A 123 -2.40 27.43 5.71
CA ALA A 123 -3.45 27.91 4.82
C ALA A 123 -4.79 27.15 4.97
N ASP A 124 -4.80 26.03 5.71
CA ASP A 124 -5.96 25.14 5.89
C ASP A 124 -6.68 24.80 4.57
N THR A 125 -5.92 24.65 3.48
CA THR A 125 -6.48 24.39 2.15
C THR A 125 -7.07 22.98 2.12
N PRO A 126 -8.37 22.79 1.78
CA PRO A 126 -8.97 21.48 1.71
C PRO A 126 -8.25 20.58 0.70
N ARG A 127 -7.86 19.37 1.13
CA ARG A 127 -7.20 18.37 0.28
C ARG A 127 -7.32 16.97 0.85
N PHE A 128 -7.24 15.96 0.00
CA PHE A 128 -7.10 14.57 0.41
C PHE A 128 -5.72 14.27 0.97
N MET A 129 -5.66 13.21 1.78
CA MET A 129 -4.53 12.84 2.62
C MET A 129 -3.94 11.52 2.16
N PRO A 130 -3.06 11.52 1.14
CA PRO A 130 -2.31 10.32 0.78
C PRO A 130 -1.40 9.90 1.94
N ALA A 131 -1.13 8.60 2.03
CA ALA A 131 -0.24 8.04 3.03
C ALA A 131 1.18 7.81 2.48
N PHE A 132 2.18 7.92 3.34
CA PHE A 132 3.58 7.59 3.10
C PHE A 132 3.96 6.38 3.95
N PRO A 133 4.70 5.36 3.45
CA PRO A 133 5.42 5.33 2.20
C PRO A 133 4.61 4.80 1.02
N ALA A 134 3.30 4.56 1.16
CA ALA A 134 2.46 4.13 0.04
C ALA A 134 2.54 5.08 -1.16
N SER A 135 2.73 6.38 -0.93
CA SER A 135 2.93 7.39 -1.98
C SER A 135 4.28 7.33 -2.68
N CYS A 136 5.24 6.57 -2.15
CA CYS A 136 6.54 6.36 -2.77
C CYS A 136 6.41 5.57 -4.09
N PRO A 137 7.07 5.99 -5.19
CA PRO A 137 6.99 5.28 -6.46
C PRO A 137 7.84 4.00 -6.53
N TYR A 138 8.63 3.70 -5.49
CA TYR A 138 9.53 2.54 -5.43
C TYR A 138 9.05 1.42 -4.50
N VAL A 139 7.80 1.51 -4.04
CA VAL A 139 7.12 0.47 -3.26
C VAL A 139 5.85 0.04 -3.95
N THR A 140 5.40 -1.19 -3.69
CA THR A 140 4.07 -1.66 -4.09
C THR A 140 3.08 -1.36 -2.98
N ALA A 141 2.20 -0.38 -3.20
CA ALA A 141 1.15 -0.01 -2.27
C ALA A 141 -0.02 -0.98 -2.39
N VAL A 142 -0.52 -1.49 -1.26
CA VAL A 142 -1.60 -2.49 -1.21
C VAL A 142 -2.81 -1.90 -0.50
N GLY A 143 -3.90 -1.74 -1.25
CA GLY A 143 -5.21 -1.36 -0.73
C GLY A 143 -5.99 -2.54 -0.17
N GLY A 144 -7.20 -2.24 0.31
CA GLY A 144 -8.04 -3.19 1.02
C GLY A 144 -9.33 -3.53 0.26
N THR A 145 -9.67 -4.80 0.24
CA THR A 145 -10.95 -5.32 -0.28
C THR A 145 -11.70 -6.10 0.79
N ARG A 146 -12.97 -6.38 0.49
CA ARG A 146 -13.83 -7.29 1.26
C ARG A 146 -14.64 -8.17 0.30
N HIS A 147 -15.20 -9.25 0.85
CA HIS A 147 -15.96 -10.28 0.12
C HIS A 147 -15.14 -11.06 -0.90
N PHE A 148 -15.66 -12.22 -1.31
CA PHE A 148 -15.02 -13.09 -2.29
C PHE A 148 -15.71 -13.07 -3.65
N ASP A 149 -17.03 -12.85 -3.69
CA ASP A 149 -17.81 -12.75 -4.92
C ASP A 149 -19.14 -11.97 -4.68
N PRO A 150 -19.32 -10.79 -5.28
CA PRO A 150 -18.27 -9.99 -5.92
C PRO A 150 -17.29 -9.45 -4.86
N VAL A 151 -16.02 -9.34 -5.24
CA VAL A 151 -15.03 -8.57 -4.45
C VAL A 151 -15.37 -7.09 -4.58
N MET A 152 -15.23 -6.33 -3.49
CA MET A 152 -15.45 -4.88 -3.48
C MET A 152 -14.42 -4.15 -2.62
N ALA A 153 -14.33 -2.84 -2.80
CA ALA A 153 -13.55 -1.97 -1.93
C ALA A 153 -13.97 -2.15 -0.46
N GLY A 154 -12.98 -2.34 0.42
CA GLY A 154 -13.14 -2.61 1.84
C GLY A 154 -13.72 -1.45 2.65
N PHE A 155 -14.68 -1.77 3.52
CA PHE A 155 -15.14 -0.93 4.62
C PHE A 155 -15.69 -1.82 5.74
N ASP A 156 -15.70 -1.38 7.00
CA ASP A 156 -16.45 -2.04 8.10
C ASP A 156 -17.72 -1.23 8.44
N ALA A 157 -18.87 -1.85 8.23
CA ALA A 157 -20.18 -1.29 8.54
C ALA A 157 -20.48 -1.22 10.05
N ARG A 158 -19.74 -1.96 10.89
CA ARG A 158 -19.89 -1.95 12.35
C ARG A 158 -19.26 -0.72 12.99
N GLY A 159 -18.47 0.04 12.22
CA GLY A 159 -17.72 1.19 12.70
C GLY A 159 -18.55 2.39 13.15
N GLY A 160 -19.82 2.50 12.73
CA GLY A 160 -20.69 3.64 13.04
C GLY A 160 -20.19 4.98 12.47
N PHE A 161 -21.10 5.92 12.19
CA PHE A 161 -20.77 7.35 12.09
C PHE A 161 -21.86 8.15 12.80
N SER A 162 -21.45 9.24 13.44
CA SER A 162 -22.33 10.35 13.74
C SER A 162 -21.66 11.64 13.27
N THR A 163 -21.92 12.02 12.02
CA THR A 163 -22.03 13.43 11.60
C THR A 163 -22.92 13.46 10.36
N GLU A 164 -23.84 14.42 10.34
CA GLU A 164 -24.75 14.67 9.23
C GLU A 164 -23.95 15.16 8.02
N HIS A 165 -24.03 14.44 6.90
CA HIS A 165 -23.47 14.91 5.63
C HIS A 165 -24.32 16.02 5.03
N ALA A 166 -23.73 16.81 4.12
CA ALA A 166 -24.41 17.87 3.37
C ALA A 166 -25.59 17.37 2.49
N ASP A 167 -25.72 16.05 2.30
CA ASP A 167 -26.82 15.39 1.61
C ASP A 167 -27.86 14.76 2.58
N ASN A 168 -27.77 15.03 3.89
CA ASN A 168 -28.61 14.47 4.96
C ASN A 168 -28.63 12.92 4.99
N LYS A 169 -27.57 12.25 4.52
CA LYS A 169 -27.45 10.79 4.62
C LYS A 169 -26.37 10.39 5.63
N ALA A 170 -26.69 9.40 6.47
CA ALA A 170 -25.71 8.78 7.35
C ALA A 170 -24.97 7.67 6.59
N TYR A 171 -23.65 7.76 6.47
CA TYR A 171 -22.80 6.68 5.95
C TYR A 171 -21.93 6.09 7.08
N GLY A 172 -22.48 5.12 7.81
CA GLY A 172 -21.85 4.50 8.98
C GLY A 172 -20.80 3.43 8.67
N SER A 173 -19.60 3.81 8.21
CA SER A 173 -18.52 2.84 7.99
C SER A 173 -17.12 3.35 8.31
N ILE A 174 -16.30 2.54 8.99
CA ILE A 174 -14.84 2.71 9.06
C ILE A 174 -14.25 2.25 7.71
N ASN A 175 -13.44 3.08 7.07
CA ASN A 175 -12.68 2.61 5.91
C ASN A 175 -11.59 1.66 6.38
N VAL A 176 -11.33 0.63 5.59
CA VAL A 176 -10.27 -0.36 5.89
C VAL A 176 -9.23 -0.37 4.76
N LEU A 177 -9.15 0.76 4.06
CA LEU A 177 -8.31 1.01 2.92
C LEU A 177 -8.05 2.50 2.76
N GLY A 178 -6.99 2.81 2.03
CA GLY A 178 -6.55 4.15 1.70
C GLY A 178 -6.18 4.23 0.22
N GLY A 179 -6.19 5.44 -0.33
CA GLY A 179 -5.82 5.65 -1.72
C GLY A 179 -5.93 7.10 -2.15
N GLY A 180 -5.61 7.37 -3.40
CA GLY A 180 -5.59 8.72 -3.95
C GLY A 180 -4.29 9.02 -4.68
N PHE A 181 -3.75 10.23 -4.49
CA PHE A 181 -2.63 10.74 -5.27
C PHE A 181 -1.63 11.47 -4.39
N SER A 182 -0.35 11.18 -4.55
CA SER A 182 0.73 11.85 -3.84
C SER A 182 0.79 13.35 -4.16
N ASN A 183 1.05 14.16 -3.14
CA ASN A 183 1.40 15.57 -3.28
C ASN A 183 2.92 15.77 -3.43
N TYR A 184 3.74 14.77 -3.10
CA TYR A 184 5.20 14.87 -3.13
C TYR A 184 5.82 14.26 -4.39
N PHE A 185 5.34 13.09 -4.80
CA PHE A 185 5.95 12.28 -5.83
C PHE A 185 5.17 12.39 -7.14
N PRO A 186 5.82 12.75 -8.25
CA PRO A 186 5.15 12.78 -9.55
C PRO A 186 4.76 11.37 -9.97
N ARG A 187 3.76 11.29 -10.85
CA ARG A 187 3.32 10.04 -11.47
C ARG A 187 4.50 9.34 -12.17
N PRO A 188 4.87 8.11 -11.77
CA PRO A 188 5.91 7.36 -12.46
C PRO A 188 5.44 6.83 -13.82
N ARG A 189 6.39 6.67 -14.75
CA ARG A 189 6.13 6.23 -16.13
C ARG A 189 5.36 4.91 -16.22
N TYR A 190 5.63 3.95 -15.33
CA TYR A 190 4.99 2.64 -15.36
C TYR A 190 3.48 2.70 -15.09
N GLN A 191 2.99 3.69 -14.33
CA GLN A 191 1.56 3.84 -14.03
C GLN A 191 0.86 4.84 -14.95
N GLU A 192 1.62 5.58 -15.79
CA GLU A 192 1.08 6.71 -16.59
C GLU A 192 -0.16 6.32 -17.40
N PRO A 193 -0.17 5.25 -18.21
CA PRO A 193 -1.33 4.93 -19.03
C PRO A 193 -2.58 4.63 -18.21
N ALA A 194 -2.43 3.88 -17.12
CA ALA A 194 -3.54 3.45 -16.27
C ALA A 194 -4.12 4.62 -15.46
N VAL A 195 -3.25 5.39 -14.81
CA VAL A 195 -3.67 6.49 -13.93
C VAL A 195 -4.18 7.70 -14.73
N ALA A 196 -3.60 8.01 -15.89
CA ALA A 196 -4.11 9.08 -16.74
C ALA A 196 -5.52 8.79 -17.26
N ALA A 197 -5.81 7.53 -17.62
CA ALA A 197 -7.14 7.09 -18.01
C ALA A 197 -8.16 7.26 -16.87
N TYR A 198 -7.79 6.87 -15.65
CA TYR A 198 -8.66 7.04 -14.48
C TYR A 198 -8.92 8.53 -14.18
N VAL A 199 -7.87 9.36 -14.13
CA VAL A 199 -8.00 10.81 -13.90
C VAL A 199 -8.88 11.47 -14.95
N ALA A 200 -8.76 11.09 -16.22
CA ALA A 200 -9.65 11.57 -17.28
C ALA A 200 -11.11 11.14 -17.03
N GLY A 201 -11.34 9.90 -16.58
CA GLY A 201 -12.66 9.39 -16.23
C GLY A 201 -13.32 10.09 -15.03
N LEU A 202 -12.54 10.66 -14.11
CA LEU A 202 -13.07 11.43 -12.97
C LEU A 202 -13.70 12.76 -13.39
N ASN A 203 -13.38 13.30 -14.58
CA ASN A 203 -13.81 14.62 -15.04
C ASN A 203 -13.49 15.73 -14.01
N THR A 204 -14.52 16.35 -13.42
CA THR A 204 -14.40 17.41 -12.40
C THR A 204 -14.58 16.90 -10.97
N THR A 205 -14.80 15.59 -10.79
CA THR A 205 -14.98 14.96 -9.48
C THR A 205 -13.75 15.20 -8.61
N HIS A 206 -13.97 15.70 -7.39
CA HIS A 206 -12.92 16.05 -6.42
C HIS A 206 -11.91 17.10 -6.91
N GLY A 207 -12.29 17.93 -7.89
CA GLY A 207 -11.43 19.01 -8.38
C GLY A 207 -10.93 19.91 -7.24
N GLY A 208 -9.61 20.12 -7.21
CA GLY A 208 -8.94 20.90 -6.16
C GLY A 208 -8.62 20.13 -4.86
N LEU A 209 -9.13 18.91 -4.69
CA LEU A 209 -8.86 18.09 -3.49
C LEU A 209 -7.68 17.13 -3.65
N TYR A 210 -7.20 16.87 -4.88
CA TYR A 210 -6.09 15.96 -5.12
C TYR A 210 -5.13 16.50 -6.20
N ASN A 211 -3.92 15.96 -6.22
CA ASN A 211 -2.92 16.24 -7.25
C ASN A 211 -3.09 15.26 -8.43
N PRO A 212 -3.66 15.68 -9.58
CA PRO A 212 -3.89 14.77 -10.71
C PRO A 212 -2.60 14.34 -11.41
N GLN A 213 -1.44 14.91 -11.06
CA GLN A 213 -0.13 14.53 -11.60
C GLN A 213 0.71 13.71 -10.62
N GLY A 214 0.15 13.36 -9.45
CA GLY A 214 0.83 12.59 -8.43
C GLY A 214 0.89 11.08 -8.72
N ARG A 215 1.81 10.38 -8.05
CA ARG A 215 1.80 8.92 -7.92
C ARG A 215 0.43 8.47 -7.39
N GLY A 216 -0.21 7.51 -8.05
CA GLY A 216 -1.58 7.09 -7.78
C GLY A 216 -1.55 5.87 -6.86
N ILE A 217 -2.41 5.81 -5.86
CA ILE A 217 -2.38 4.82 -4.77
C ILE A 217 -3.76 4.16 -4.67
N PRO A 218 -3.87 2.83 -4.47
CA PRO A 218 -2.79 1.84 -4.37
C PRO A 218 -2.34 1.29 -5.73
N ASP A 219 -1.36 0.37 -5.74
CA ASP A 219 -0.98 -0.38 -6.96
C ASP A 219 -1.84 -1.63 -7.15
N VAL A 220 -2.13 -2.34 -6.06
CA VAL A 220 -2.96 -3.55 -6.01
C VAL A 220 -3.81 -3.52 -4.75
N ALA A 221 -4.67 -4.50 -4.55
CA ALA A 221 -5.39 -4.68 -3.28
C ALA A 221 -5.45 -6.14 -2.85
N ALA A 222 -5.69 -6.38 -1.56
CA ALA A 222 -5.97 -7.70 -1.02
C ALA A 222 -7.02 -7.58 0.09
N MET A 223 -7.47 -8.72 0.64
CA MET A 223 -8.46 -8.73 1.70
C MET A 223 -7.98 -7.87 2.89
N ALA A 224 -8.87 -7.04 3.45
CA ALA A 224 -8.60 -6.14 4.59
C ALA A 224 -9.66 -6.23 5.69
N TYR A 225 -10.56 -7.21 5.63
CA TYR A 225 -11.76 -7.24 6.46
C TYR A 225 -11.93 -8.58 7.17
N HIS A 226 -12.12 -8.51 8.49
CA HIS A 226 -12.33 -9.62 9.43
C HIS A 226 -11.22 -10.66 9.37
N PHE A 227 -9.97 -10.21 9.45
CA PHE A 227 -8.83 -11.11 9.58
C PHE A 227 -8.78 -11.74 10.97
N PRO A 228 -8.83 -13.08 11.08
CA PRO A 228 -8.70 -13.76 12.35
C PRO A 228 -7.24 -13.78 12.81
N VAL A 229 -6.99 -13.35 14.04
CA VAL A 229 -5.66 -13.31 14.68
C VAL A 229 -5.74 -13.89 16.08
N VAL A 230 -4.73 -14.66 16.49
CA VAL A 230 -4.62 -15.19 17.86
C VAL A 230 -3.57 -14.43 18.64
N TRP A 231 -4.01 -13.40 19.37
CA TRP A 231 -3.12 -12.57 20.17
C TRP A 231 -3.38 -12.73 21.66
N ASN A 232 -2.30 -12.94 22.42
CA ASN A 232 -2.34 -13.16 23.87
C ASN A 232 -3.31 -14.30 24.30
N GLY A 233 -3.34 -15.37 23.51
CA GLY A 233 -4.16 -16.56 23.77
C GLY A 233 -5.65 -16.40 23.48
N THR A 234 -6.07 -15.30 22.85
CA THR A 234 -7.48 -15.06 22.48
C THR A 234 -7.61 -14.71 20.99
N SER A 235 -8.75 -15.03 20.40
CA SER A 235 -9.05 -14.71 19.00
C SER A 235 -9.60 -13.30 18.86
N HIS A 236 -9.08 -12.58 17.88
CA HIS A 236 -9.51 -11.23 17.50
C HIS A 236 -9.87 -11.22 16.01
N LEU A 237 -10.73 -10.28 15.64
CA LEU A 237 -10.95 -9.93 14.24
C LEU A 237 -10.40 -8.53 14.03
N LEU A 238 -9.48 -8.41 13.09
CA LEU A 238 -8.87 -7.14 12.72
C LEU A 238 -9.26 -6.77 11.30
N ASP A 239 -9.27 -5.46 11.07
CA ASP A 239 -9.53 -4.85 9.78
C ASP A 239 -8.36 -3.94 9.44
N GLY A 240 -8.16 -3.67 8.15
CA GLY A 240 -7.17 -2.72 7.64
C GLY A 240 -6.23 -3.31 6.59
N THR A 241 -5.61 -2.42 5.84
CA THR A 241 -4.56 -2.72 4.85
C THR A 241 -3.32 -3.34 5.46
N SER A 242 -3.18 -3.25 6.79
CA SER A 242 -2.27 -4.04 7.60
C SER A 242 -2.41 -5.55 7.42
N ALA A 243 -3.60 -6.06 7.09
CA ALA A 243 -3.77 -7.47 6.72
C ALA A 243 -3.47 -7.73 5.23
N SER A 244 -3.73 -6.73 4.38
CA SER A 244 -3.61 -6.83 2.93
C SER A 244 -2.15 -6.84 2.47
N ALA A 245 -1.30 -5.98 3.03
CA ALA A 245 0.12 -5.91 2.71
C ALA A 245 0.85 -7.24 2.96
N PRO A 246 0.77 -7.88 4.14
CA PRO A 246 1.40 -9.18 4.38
C PRO A 246 0.75 -10.30 3.55
N THR A 247 -0.56 -10.24 3.27
CA THR A 247 -1.20 -11.20 2.35
C THR A 247 -0.57 -11.15 0.96
N PHE A 248 -0.43 -9.96 0.38
CA PHE A 248 0.20 -9.79 -0.93
C PHE A 248 1.69 -10.15 -0.89
N ALA A 249 2.40 -9.78 0.19
CA ALA A 249 3.80 -10.14 0.39
C ALA A 249 4.03 -11.66 0.44
N ALA A 250 3.16 -12.40 1.11
CA ALA A 250 3.21 -13.85 1.14
C ALA A 250 3.02 -14.47 -0.26
N ILE A 251 2.10 -13.93 -1.06
CA ILE A 251 1.90 -14.37 -2.46
C ILE A 251 3.16 -14.12 -3.30
N ILE A 252 3.79 -12.94 -3.18
CA ILE A 252 5.04 -12.62 -3.88
C ILE A 252 6.18 -13.52 -3.40
N ALA A 253 6.24 -13.85 -2.10
CA ALA A 253 7.24 -14.77 -1.56
C ALA A 253 7.11 -16.17 -2.18
N LEU A 254 5.89 -16.69 -2.36
CA LEU A 254 5.63 -17.95 -3.04
C LEU A 254 5.97 -17.92 -4.54
N ILE A 255 5.80 -16.77 -5.20
CA ILE A 255 6.22 -16.61 -6.60
C ILE A 255 7.75 -16.59 -6.70
N ASN A 256 8.44 -15.88 -5.79
CA ASN A 256 9.89 -15.89 -5.70
C ASN A 256 10.44 -17.29 -5.39
N ASP A 257 9.78 -18.07 -4.53
CA ASP A 257 10.14 -19.47 -4.27
C ASP A 257 10.09 -20.32 -5.57
N ALA A 258 9.02 -20.17 -6.36
CA ALA A 258 8.90 -20.85 -7.65
C ALA A 258 9.98 -20.43 -8.65
N LEU A 259 10.33 -19.13 -8.71
CA LEU A 259 11.42 -18.63 -9.56
C LEU A 259 12.77 -19.22 -9.12
N LEU A 260 13.07 -19.19 -7.82
CA LEU A 260 14.32 -19.71 -7.27
C LEU A 260 14.46 -21.22 -7.50
N ALA A 261 13.37 -21.98 -7.44
CA ALA A 261 13.35 -23.41 -7.76
C ALA A 261 13.71 -23.72 -9.22
N GLU A 262 13.51 -22.77 -10.15
CA GLU A 262 13.96 -22.86 -11.54
C GLU A 262 15.33 -22.22 -11.78
N GLY A 263 16.03 -21.77 -10.72
CA GLY A 263 17.26 -21.02 -10.87
C GLY A 263 17.02 -19.74 -11.66
N ARG A 264 16.01 -18.94 -11.26
CA ARG A 264 15.71 -17.58 -11.73
C ARG A 264 15.85 -16.55 -10.60
N PRO A 265 16.07 -15.26 -10.90
CA PRO A 265 16.20 -14.25 -9.86
C PRO A 265 14.83 -13.95 -9.24
N SER A 266 14.81 -13.34 -8.05
CA SER A 266 13.58 -12.81 -7.47
C SER A 266 13.03 -11.63 -8.27
N LEU A 267 11.75 -11.33 -8.10
CA LEU A 267 11.07 -10.26 -8.81
C LEU A 267 11.60 -8.86 -8.49
N GLY A 268 12.09 -8.61 -7.28
CA GLY A 268 12.55 -7.27 -6.87
C GLY A 268 11.46 -6.21 -6.95
N PHE A 269 11.75 -5.07 -7.58
CA PHE A 269 10.78 -3.97 -7.72
C PHE A 269 9.64 -4.34 -8.67
N LEU A 270 8.43 -4.53 -8.13
CA LEU A 270 7.32 -5.18 -8.83
C LEU A 270 6.54 -4.27 -9.80
N ASN A 271 6.45 -2.97 -9.51
CA ASN A 271 5.42 -2.13 -10.13
C ASN A 271 5.47 -2.14 -11.67
N PRO A 272 6.63 -2.02 -12.34
CA PRO A 272 6.66 -2.07 -13.80
C PRO A 272 6.10 -3.36 -14.40
N TRP A 273 6.24 -4.50 -13.71
CA TRP A 273 5.69 -5.79 -14.13
C TRP A 273 4.19 -5.86 -13.89
N LEU A 274 3.74 -5.40 -12.72
CA LEU A 274 2.32 -5.34 -12.36
C LEU A 274 1.49 -4.52 -13.35
N TYR A 275 1.99 -3.35 -13.75
CA TYR A 275 1.34 -2.48 -14.75
C TYR A 275 1.58 -2.90 -16.20
N SER A 276 2.22 -4.06 -16.45
CA SER A 276 2.47 -4.58 -17.79
C SER A 276 2.08 -6.05 -17.93
N SER A 277 3.04 -6.97 -18.00
CA SER A 277 2.79 -8.37 -18.33
C SER A 277 2.08 -9.14 -17.21
N ALA A 278 2.10 -8.66 -15.96
CA ALA A 278 1.40 -9.30 -14.85
C ALA A 278 -0.08 -8.94 -14.77
N LEU A 279 -0.55 -7.92 -15.49
CA LEU A 279 -1.92 -7.42 -15.42
C LEU A 279 -3.00 -8.51 -15.58
N PRO A 280 -2.87 -9.50 -16.48
CA PRO A 280 -3.85 -10.59 -16.59
C PRO A 280 -3.94 -11.50 -15.35
N GLY A 281 -2.96 -11.43 -14.45
CA GLY A 281 -2.95 -12.13 -13.16
C GLY A 281 -3.63 -11.36 -12.03
N LEU A 282 -4.22 -10.19 -12.31
CA LEU A 282 -4.95 -9.38 -11.34
C LEU A 282 -6.44 -9.41 -11.68
N ARG A 283 -7.27 -9.52 -10.64
CA ARG A 283 -8.73 -9.51 -10.75
C ARG A 283 -9.25 -8.14 -10.37
N ASP A 284 -9.80 -7.47 -11.37
CA ASP A 284 -10.36 -6.13 -11.27
C ASP A 284 -11.48 -6.06 -10.22
N VAL A 285 -11.55 -4.94 -9.50
CA VAL A 285 -12.53 -4.66 -8.46
C VAL A 285 -13.25 -3.38 -8.83
N THR A 286 -14.52 -3.48 -9.20
CA THR A 286 -15.28 -2.37 -9.80
C THR A 286 -16.42 -1.86 -8.93
N ILE A 287 -16.43 -2.27 -7.65
CA ILE A 287 -17.53 -1.99 -6.72
C ILE A 287 -16.97 -1.32 -5.46
N GLY A 288 -17.56 -0.18 -5.08
CA GLY A 288 -17.25 0.54 -3.86
C GLY A 288 -16.39 1.78 -4.08
N SER A 289 -15.87 2.35 -3.00
CA SER A 289 -15.04 3.55 -3.03
C SER A 289 -14.22 3.71 -1.74
N ASN A 290 -13.19 4.53 -1.75
CA ASN A 290 -12.36 4.86 -0.58
C ASN A 290 -12.85 6.13 0.14
N ARG A 291 -14.04 6.08 0.71
CA ARG A 291 -14.73 7.23 1.33
C ARG A 291 -13.86 7.94 2.35
N GLY A 292 -14.07 9.22 2.58
CA GLY A 292 -13.27 9.99 3.53
C GLY A 292 -13.36 11.48 3.28
N CYS A 293 -12.83 12.27 4.20
CA CYS A 293 -12.87 13.73 4.12
C CYS A 293 -14.29 14.32 3.91
N GLY A 294 -15.34 13.64 4.39
CA GLY A 294 -16.73 14.03 4.13
C GLY A 294 -17.19 13.83 2.68
N THR A 295 -16.49 13.01 1.90
CA THR A 295 -16.78 12.72 0.49
C THR A 295 -16.93 11.21 0.24
N MET A 296 -17.46 10.86 -0.93
CA MET A 296 -17.50 9.47 -1.40
C MET A 296 -16.11 8.90 -1.74
N GLY A 297 -15.06 9.72 -1.75
CA GLY A 297 -13.74 9.30 -2.22
C GLY A 297 -13.75 8.93 -3.69
N PHE A 298 -12.68 8.26 -4.11
CA PHE A 298 -12.49 7.72 -5.45
C PHE A 298 -13.29 6.42 -5.63
N PRO A 299 -14.11 6.31 -6.69
CA PRO A 299 -14.84 5.08 -6.99
C PRO A 299 -13.92 3.99 -7.53
N ALA A 300 -14.21 2.75 -7.17
CA ALA A 300 -13.68 1.57 -7.84
C ALA A 300 -14.37 1.41 -9.19
N VAL A 301 -13.61 1.22 -10.28
CA VAL A 301 -14.13 1.18 -11.67
C VAL A 301 -13.30 0.21 -12.51
N GLU A 302 -13.72 -0.05 -13.74
CA GLU A 302 -12.95 -0.92 -14.64
C GLU A 302 -11.53 -0.37 -14.89
N GLY A 303 -10.52 -1.23 -14.71
CA GLY A 303 -9.11 -0.90 -14.87
C GLY A 303 -8.42 -0.51 -13.55
N TRP A 304 -7.43 0.38 -13.63
CA TRP A 304 -6.82 0.91 -12.40
C TRP A 304 -7.73 1.98 -11.79
N ASP A 305 -7.90 1.93 -10.47
CA ASP A 305 -8.57 2.98 -9.71
C ASP A 305 -7.85 3.36 -8.41
N ALA A 306 -8.15 4.56 -7.90
CA ALA A 306 -7.51 5.09 -6.70
C ALA A 306 -8.12 4.55 -5.39
N ALA A 307 -8.87 3.45 -5.42
CA ALA A 307 -9.40 2.74 -4.24
C ALA A 307 -8.78 1.34 -4.09
N THR A 308 -8.61 0.60 -5.18
CA THR A 308 -8.17 -0.80 -5.20
C THR A 308 -7.05 -1.09 -6.20
N GLY A 309 -6.56 -0.07 -6.90
CA GLY A 309 -5.43 -0.17 -7.82
C GLY A 309 -5.77 -1.04 -9.02
N LEU A 310 -4.85 -1.93 -9.39
CA LEU A 310 -5.05 -2.92 -10.46
C LEU A 310 -5.92 -4.13 -10.04
N GLY A 311 -6.43 -4.13 -8.80
CA GLY A 311 -7.26 -5.22 -8.25
C GLY A 311 -6.48 -6.25 -7.44
N THR A 312 -7.06 -7.44 -7.30
CA THR A 312 -6.59 -8.49 -6.38
C THR A 312 -5.72 -9.57 -7.04
N PRO A 313 -4.69 -10.10 -6.35
CA PRO A 313 -3.78 -11.07 -6.94
C PRO A 313 -4.43 -12.44 -7.19
N TRP A 314 -4.27 -12.97 -8.41
CA TRP A 314 -4.61 -14.35 -8.73
C TRP A 314 -3.35 -15.19 -8.89
N PHE A 315 -2.95 -15.84 -7.80
CA PHE A 315 -1.67 -16.56 -7.67
C PHE A 315 -1.35 -17.50 -8.84
N PRO A 316 -2.23 -18.41 -9.31
CA PRO A 316 -1.88 -19.33 -10.39
C PRO A 316 -1.43 -18.64 -11.67
N VAL A 317 -2.07 -17.51 -12.01
CA VAL A 317 -1.74 -16.75 -13.23
C VAL A 317 -0.52 -15.87 -13.00
N LEU A 318 -0.40 -15.19 -11.86
CA LEU A 318 0.81 -14.40 -11.54
C LEU A 318 2.07 -15.27 -11.53
N LYS A 319 2.02 -16.45 -10.91
CA LYS A 319 3.11 -17.42 -10.93
C LYS A 319 3.46 -17.84 -12.35
N HIS A 320 2.45 -18.19 -13.16
CA HIS A 320 2.68 -18.58 -14.55
C HIS A 320 3.35 -17.46 -15.36
N LEU A 321 2.87 -16.22 -15.22
CA LEU A 321 3.43 -15.04 -15.90
C LEU A 321 4.87 -14.78 -15.45
N ALA A 322 5.15 -14.87 -14.15
CA ALA A 322 6.51 -14.70 -13.63
C ALA A 322 7.50 -15.75 -14.18
N LEU A 323 7.10 -17.03 -14.27
CA LEU A 323 7.97 -18.08 -14.80
C LEU A 323 8.16 -17.99 -16.31
N ARG A 324 7.15 -17.48 -17.02
CA ARG A 324 7.22 -17.24 -18.47
C ARG A 324 8.10 -16.06 -18.81
N ASP A 325 8.01 -14.98 -18.04
CA ASP A 325 8.71 -13.74 -18.33
C ASP A 325 10.23 -13.93 -18.11
N ALA A 326 11.03 -13.41 -19.04
CA ALA A 326 12.48 -13.56 -19.01
C ALA A 326 13.11 -12.44 -18.17
N PHE A 327 13.09 -12.60 -16.85
CA PHE A 327 13.85 -11.74 -15.95
C PHE A 327 15.35 -12.00 -16.15
N ARG A 328 16.08 -11.00 -16.66
CA ARG A 328 17.53 -11.14 -16.88
C ARG A 328 18.27 -11.06 -15.54
N TRP A 329 19.37 -11.81 -15.46
CA TRP A 329 20.21 -11.91 -14.26
C TRP A 329 21.30 -10.82 -14.18
N ASP A 330 21.65 -10.21 -15.31
CA ASP A 330 22.75 -9.26 -15.43
C ASP A 330 22.34 -7.80 -15.12
N HIS A 331 21.06 -7.47 -15.25
CA HIS A 331 20.49 -6.16 -14.92
C HIS A 331 19.09 -6.31 -14.31
N PRO A 332 18.65 -5.42 -13.40
CA PRO A 332 17.27 -5.43 -12.93
C PRO A 332 16.34 -5.30 -14.14
N TRP A 333 15.41 -6.23 -14.31
CA TRP A 333 14.58 -6.36 -15.51
C TRP A 333 13.70 -5.12 -15.82
N TYR A 334 13.46 -4.28 -14.81
CA TYR A 334 12.74 -3.01 -14.91
C TYR A 334 13.63 -1.81 -15.28
N VAL A 335 14.95 -2.01 -15.40
CA VAL A 335 15.88 -1.09 -16.07
C VAL A 335 15.97 -1.54 -17.53
N ALA A 336 14.89 -1.35 -18.27
CA ALA A 336 14.94 -1.40 -19.73
C ALA A 336 15.19 0.03 -20.24
N ASP A 337 16.16 0.18 -21.15
CA ASP A 337 16.55 1.43 -21.84
C ASP A 337 17.56 2.35 -21.12
N LEU A 338 18.79 1.86 -20.91
CA LEU A 338 20.01 2.70 -20.86
C LEU A 338 20.92 2.50 -22.10
N ALA A 339 20.37 1.98 -23.19
CA ALA A 339 21.05 1.87 -24.48
C ALA A 339 20.34 2.74 -25.53
#